data_AF-A0A6A5SIU8-F1
#
_entry.id   AF-A0A6A5SIU8-F1
#
_cell.length_a   1.000
_cell.length_b   1.000
_cell.length_c   1.000
_cell.angle_alpha   90.00
_cell.angle_beta   90.00
_cell.angle_gamma   90.00
#
_symmetry.space_group_name_H-M   'P 1'
#
loop_
_entity.id
_entity.type
_entity.pdbx_description
1 polymer ?
#
loop_
_entity_poly.entity_id
_entity_poly.type
_entity_poly.pdbx_seq_one_letter_code
_entity_poly.pdbx_strand_id
1 'polypeptide(L)'
;MNGIWYSLSNSTIDVNAVDSLKDGDACRRDAALMAQLGINTIYVMAIDPKENHDDCFSIFNSVGIYVVVALRKDGIFDLSYEDFTQSYTTEFLNGMFDVVDAVKDYENLLGFDLGVLPLIAGFISPEEKNLSYADGEKLYRAFIGDTREYIAHNALG
;
A
#
# COMPACT_ATOMS: atom_id res chain seq x y z
N MET A 1 17.95 5.34 -1.99
CA MET A 1 16.67 5.75 -1.39
C MET A 1 16.93 6.18 0.05
N ASN A 2 16.58 7.41 0.41
CA ASN A 2 16.52 7.88 1.79
C ASN A 2 15.04 7.96 2.16
N GLY A 3 14.54 6.87 2.73
CA GLY A 3 13.11 6.62 2.86
C GLY A 3 12.63 6.50 4.29
N ILE A 4 11.39 6.91 4.54
CA ILE A 4 10.70 6.71 5.82
C ILE A 4 9.31 6.11 5.60
N TRP A 5 8.80 5.44 6.62
CA TRP A 5 7.38 5.09 6.68
C TRP A 5 6.58 6.34 7.09
N TYR A 6 5.64 6.75 6.25
CA TYR A 6 4.72 7.86 6.49
C TYR A 6 3.30 7.32 6.56
N SER A 7 2.80 7.07 7.77
CA SER A 7 1.41 6.69 8.00
C SER A 7 0.92 7.23 9.34
N LEU A 8 -0.35 7.62 9.35
CA LEU A 8 -1.07 8.10 10.53
C LEU A 8 -1.90 6.95 11.11
N SER A 9 -2.14 6.99 12.42
CA SER A 9 -3.16 6.18 13.07
C SER A 9 -4.16 7.11 13.77
N ASN A 10 -5.42 6.71 13.81
CA ASN A 10 -6.47 7.45 14.50
C ASN A 10 -6.38 7.34 16.04
N SER A 11 -5.52 6.46 16.56
CA SER A 11 -5.46 6.13 17.98
C SER A 11 -4.10 5.59 18.38
N THR A 12 -3.76 5.70 19.66
CA THR A 12 -2.53 5.11 20.22
C THR A 12 -2.60 3.59 20.37
N ILE A 13 -3.80 3.01 20.23
CA ILE A 13 -4.06 1.56 20.32
C ILE A 13 -4.64 0.97 19.03
N ASP A 14 -5.00 1.81 18.05
CA ASP A 14 -5.42 1.33 16.74
C ASP A 14 -4.18 1.13 15.86
N VAL A 15 -4.00 -0.11 15.41
CA VAL A 15 -2.91 -0.50 14.50
C VAL A 15 -3.28 -0.27 13.04
N ASN A 16 -4.54 0.09 12.75
CA ASN A 16 -4.97 0.41 11.40
C ASN A 16 -4.35 1.74 10.95
N ALA A 17 -3.53 1.67 9.90
CA ALA A 17 -3.05 2.85 9.21
C ALA A 17 -4.23 3.58 8.55
N VAL A 18 -4.25 4.90 8.66
CA VAL A 18 -5.20 5.79 7.98
C VAL A 18 -4.51 6.42 6.78
N ASP A 19 -5.27 6.64 5.70
CA ASP A 19 -4.79 7.36 4.54
C ASP A 19 -4.20 8.73 4.92
N SER A 20 -2.88 8.83 4.72
CA SER A 20 -2.07 9.98 5.09
C SER A 20 -1.83 10.93 3.92
N LEU A 21 -2.38 10.60 2.74
CA LEU A 21 -2.23 11.34 1.48
C LEU A 21 -3.52 12.06 1.05
N LYS A 22 -4.50 12.22 1.94
CA LYS A 22 -5.76 12.93 1.65
C LYS A 22 -5.86 14.37 2.16
N ASP A 23 -4.91 14.80 3.01
CA ASP A 23 -4.89 16.16 3.58
C ASP A 23 -3.68 16.93 3.05
N GLY A 24 -3.94 17.83 2.08
CA GLY A 24 -2.90 18.63 1.43
C GLY A 24 -2.14 19.57 2.38
N ASP A 25 -2.78 20.09 3.44
CA ASP A 25 -2.10 20.96 4.40
C ASP A 25 -1.15 20.15 5.30
N ALA A 26 -1.56 18.94 5.69
CA ALA A 26 -0.69 18.00 6.38
C ALA A 26 0.52 17.61 5.50
N CYS A 27 0.26 17.19 4.25
CA CYS A 27 1.31 16.84 3.29
C CYS A 27 2.30 17.98 3.06
N ARG A 28 1.83 19.23 2.95
CA ARG A 28 2.69 20.40 2.75
C ARG A 28 3.65 20.62 3.90
N ARG A 29 3.13 20.58 5.14
CA ARG A 29 3.94 20.73 6.35
C ARG A 29 5.00 19.63 6.44
N ASP A 30 4.58 18.39 6.21
CA ASP A 30 5.44 17.23 6.44
C ASP A 30 6.48 17.09 5.32
N ALA A 31 6.12 17.35 4.05
CA ALA A 31 7.05 17.40 2.92
C ALA A 31 8.18 18.43 3.12
N ALA A 32 7.86 19.60 3.68
CA ALA A 32 8.87 20.63 3.97
C ALA A 32 9.91 20.14 5.00
N LEU A 33 9.47 19.41 6.03
CA LEU A 33 10.36 18.83 7.03
C LEU A 33 11.19 17.68 6.45
N MET A 34 10.55 16.79 5.69
CA MET A 34 11.21 15.67 5.02
C MET A 34 12.30 16.13 4.06
N ALA A 35 12.03 17.17 3.26
CA ALA A 35 13.00 17.76 2.35
C ALA A 35 14.23 18.32 3.08
N GLN A 36 14.05 18.98 4.23
CA GLN A 36 15.16 19.47 5.06
C GLN A 36 16.05 18.34 5.61
N LEU A 37 15.45 17.18 5.87
CA LEU A 37 16.15 15.98 6.32
C LEU A 37 16.77 15.18 5.17
N GLY A 38 16.60 15.63 3.92
CA GLY A 38 17.09 14.95 2.72
C GLY A 38 16.36 13.65 2.41
N ILE A 39 15.15 13.45 2.93
CA ILE A 39 14.27 12.32 2.57
C ILE A 39 13.83 12.50 1.12
N ASN A 40 13.86 11.41 0.35
CA ASN A 40 13.45 11.41 -1.06
C ASN A 40 12.46 10.29 -1.39
N THR A 41 12.01 9.52 -0.41
CA THR A 41 10.95 8.53 -0.61
C THR A 41 10.12 8.36 0.66
N ILE A 42 8.81 8.21 0.50
CA ILE A 42 7.90 7.82 1.57
C ILE A 42 7.26 6.48 1.24
N TYR A 43 7.07 5.65 2.25
CA TYR A 43 6.30 4.42 2.18
C TYR A 43 4.97 4.64 2.91
N VAL A 44 3.85 4.39 2.23
CA VAL A 44 2.49 4.63 2.73
C VAL A 44 1.73 3.30 2.77
N MET A 45 1.15 2.98 3.94
CA MET A 45 0.52 1.67 4.16
C MET A 45 -0.98 1.63 3.91
N ALA A 46 -1.61 2.78 3.77
CA ALA A 46 -3.05 2.93 3.62
C ALA A 46 -3.35 4.02 2.60
N ILE A 47 -4.17 3.70 1.62
CA ILE A 47 -4.71 4.61 0.61
C ILE A 47 -6.19 4.28 0.49
N ASP A 48 -7.06 5.26 0.75
CA ASP A 48 -8.49 5.14 0.49
C ASP A 48 -8.72 5.48 -1.00
N PRO A 49 -9.09 4.52 -1.85
CA PRO A 49 -9.23 4.77 -3.29
C PRO A 49 -10.40 5.70 -3.64
N LYS A 50 -11.22 6.11 -2.67
CA LYS A 50 -12.34 7.05 -2.87
C LYS A 50 -11.96 8.50 -2.60
N GLU A 51 -10.82 8.74 -1.98
CA GLU A 51 -10.30 10.08 -1.69
C GLU A 51 -9.49 10.62 -2.89
N ASN A 52 -9.29 11.94 -2.95
CA ASN A 52 -8.41 12.56 -3.93
C ASN A 52 -7.02 12.79 -3.33
N HIS A 53 -5.97 12.34 -4.02
CA HIS A 53 -4.59 12.44 -3.55
C HIS A 53 -3.73 13.43 -4.36
N ASP A 54 -4.33 14.18 -5.29
CA ASP A 54 -3.64 15.05 -6.24
C ASP A 54 -2.76 16.08 -5.52
N ASP A 55 -3.31 16.72 -4.49
CA ASP A 55 -2.60 17.73 -3.71
C ASP A 55 -1.35 17.13 -3.05
N CYS A 56 -1.48 15.99 -2.37
CA CYS A 56 -0.37 15.36 -1.68
C CYS A 56 0.70 14.84 -2.64
N PHE A 57 0.32 14.13 -3.71
CA PHE A 57 1.28 13.65 -4.71
C PHE A 57 2.00 14.83 -5.39
N SER A 58 1.28 15.90 -5.75
CA SER A 58 1.86 17.12 -6.32
C SER A 58 2.85 17.80 -5.37
N ILE A 59 2.49 17.92 -4.08
CA ILE A 59 3.36 18.48 -3.04
C ILE A 59 4.64 17.67 -2.89
N PHE A 60 4.54 16.35 -2.73
CA PHE A 60 5.72 15.48 -2.59
C PHE A 60 6.58 15.49 -3.87
N ASN A 61 5.95 15.47 -5.05
CA ASN A 61 6.65 15.57 -6.33
C ASN A 61 7.45 16.88 -6.44
N SER A 62 6.86 18.00 -6.01
CA SER A 62 7.50 19.33 -6.08
C SER A 62 8.80 19.44 -5.28
N VAL A 63 9.01 18.57 -4.29
CA VAL A 63 10.23 18.51 -3.47
C VAL A 63 11.07 17.26 -3.76
N GLY A 64 10.77 16.52 -4.84
CA GLY A 64 11.52 15.35 -5.28
C GLY A 64 11.35 14.12 -4.39
N ILE A 65 10.22 13.99 -3.71
CA ILE A 65 9.87 12.84 -2.89
C ILE A 65 9.00 11.88 -3.70
N TYR A 66 9.52 10.66 -3.85
CA TYR A 66 8.81 9.53 -4.43
C TYR A 66 7.91 8.84 -3.40
N VAL A 67 6.86 8.16 -3.87
CA VAL A 67 5.88 7.46 -3.02
C VAL A 67 5.90 5.97 -3.35
N VAL A 68 6.03 5.12 -2.33
CA VAL A 68 5.77 3.67 -2.42
C VAL A 68 4.48 3.39 -1.68
N VAL A 69 3.53 2.72 -2.33
CA VAL A 69 2.20 2.43 -1.78
C VAL A 69 2.07 0.95 -1.51
N ALA A 70 1.68 0.57 -0.28
CA ALA A 70 1.30 -0.80 0.00
C ALA A 70 -0.08 -1.11 -0.57
N LEU A 71 -0.22 -2.22 -1.30
CA LEU A 71 -1.52 -2.75 -1.69
C LEU A 71 -2.13 -3.47 -0.49
N ARG A 72 -3.24 -2.93 0.03
CA ARG A 72 -4.03 -3.49 1.12
C ARG A 72 -5.51 -3.44 0.75
N LYS A 73 -6.28 -4.47 1.14
CA LYS A 73 -7.73 -4.51 0.90
C LYS A 73 -8.38 -3.34 1.65
N ASP A 74 -9.30 -2.64 0.98
CA ASP A 74 -10.04 -1.49 1.50
C ASP A 74 -9.15 -0.33 2.00
N GLY A 75 -7.87 -0.29 1.61
CA GLY A 75 -6.95 0.76 2.06
C GLY A 75 -6.58 0.70 3.54
N ILE A 76 -6.96 -0.37 4.27
CA ILE A 76 -6.78 -0.49 5.72
C ILE A 76 -5.73 -1.57 6.02
N PHE A 77 -4.89 -1.31 7.02
CA PHE A 77 -4.02 -2.33 7.60
C PHE A 77 -4.79 -3.19 8.61
N ASP A 78 -5.62 -4.12 8.13
CA ASP A 78 -6.31 -5.05 9.03
C ASP A 78 -5.39 -6.22 9.40
N LEU A 79 -5.14 -6.39 10.70
CA LEU A 79 -4.46 -7.56 11.27
C LEU A 79 -5.42 -8.75 11.46
N SER A 80 -6.72 -8.56 11.25
CA SER A 80 -7.72 -9.62 11.37
C SER A 80 -7.50 -10.65 10.27
N TYR A 81 -7.11 -11.82 10.74
CA TYR A 81 -6.54 -12.89 9.95
C TYR A 81 -7.68 -13.83 9.58
N GLU A 82 -8.33 -13.57 8.44
CA GLU A 82 -9.19 -14.58 7.81
C GLU A 82 -8.34 -15.39 6.81
N ASP A 83 -8.57 -16.71 6.77
CA ASP A 83 -7.79 -17.71 6.03
C ASP A 83 -7.38 -17.23 4.63
N PHE A 84 -6.10 -16.89 4.46
CA PHE A 84 -5.57 -16.30 3.22
C PHE A 84 -5.81 -17.16 1.97
N THR A 85 -5.97 -18.49 2.11
CA THR A 85 -6.37 -19.35 0.98
C THR A 85 -7.82 -19.14 0.55
N GLN A 86 -8.69 -18.75 1.49
CA GLN A 86 -10.07 -18.38 1.23
C GLN A 86 -10.19 -16.90 0.83
N SER A 87 -9.21 -16.06 1.17
CA SER A 87 -9.20 -14.62 0.91
C SER A 87 -8.70 -14.20 -0.47
N TYR A 88 -8.04 -15.06 -1.26
CA TYR A 88 -7.64 -14.74 -2.65
C TYR A 88 -8.85 -14.80 -3.61
N THR A 89 -9.82 -13.91 -3.36
CA THR A 89 -11.06 -13.79 -4.10
C THR A 89 -11.01 -12.64 -5.09
N THR A 90 -11.97 -12.59 -6.01
CA THR A 90 -12.16 -11.42 -6.88
C THR A 90 -12.39 -10.14 -6.08
N GLU A 91 -13.10 -10.21 -4.96
CA GLU A 91 -13.34 -9.05 -4.09
C GLU A 91 -12.05 -8.51 -3.48
N PHE A 92 -11.17 -9.40 -3.01
CA PHE A 92 -9.85 -9.02 -2.51
C PHE A 92 -8.99 -8.37 -3.59
N LEU A 93 -8.94 -8.97 -4.79
CA LEU A 93 -8.18 -8.40 -5.91
C LEU A 93 -8.72 -7.04 -6.35
N ASN A 94 -10.04 -6.90 -6.45
CA ASN A 94 -10.67 -5.63 -6.78
C ASN A 94 -10.30 -4.53 -5.78
N GLY A 95 -10.34 -4.81 -4.47
CA GLY A 95 -9.94 -3.83 -3.46
C GLY A 95 -8.48 -3.39 -3.58
N MET A 96 -7.57 -4.29 -3.99
CA MET A 96 -6.18 -3.93 -4.27
C MET A 96 -6.04 -3.10 -5.55
N PHE A 97 -6.82 -3.44 -6.58
CA PHE A 97 -6.79 -2.76 -7.87
C PHE A 97 -7.43 -1.38 -7.82
N ASP A 98 -8.44 -1.17 -6.98
CA ASP A 98 -8.98 0.18 -6.70
C ASP A 98 -7.87 1.10 -6.17
N VAL A 99 -6.99 0.59 -5.30
CA VAL A 99 -5.81 1.34 -4.82
C VAL A 99 -4.83 1.62 -5.95
N VAL A 100 -4.59 0.65 -6.84
CA VAL A 100 -3.74 0.85 -8.03
C VAL A 100 -4.30 1.98 -8.88
N ASP A 101 -5.59 1.94 -9.22
CA ASP A 101 -6.24 2.94 -10.06
C ASP A 101 -6.22 4.34 -9.44
N ALA A 102 -6.32 4.44 -8.12
CA ALA A 102 -6.28 5.72 -7.42
C ALA A 102 -4.93 6.44 -7.52
N VAL A 103 -3.81 5.72 -7.71
CA VAL A 103 -2.47 6.31 -7.61
C VAL A 103 -1.52 6.03 -8.78
N LYS A 104 -1.86 5.12 -9.70
CA LYS A 104 -0.97 4.66 -10.79
C LYS A 104 -0.50 5.77 -11.73
N ASP A 105 -1.28 6.84 -11.86
CA ASP A 105 -1.04 7.91 -12.83
C ASP A 105 -0.18 9.06 -12.27
N TYR A 106 0.23 9.00 -11.00
CA TYR A 106 1.12 10.00 -10.42
C TYR A 106 2.60 9.75 -10.77
N GLU A 107 3.27 10.77 -11.33
CA GLU A 107 4.66 10.67 -11.82
C GLU A 107 5.69 10.27 -10.76
N ASN A 108 5.46 10.65 -9.50
CA ASN A 108 6.34 10.32 -8.38
C ASN A 108 5.93 9.03 -7.65
N LEU A 109 4.99 8.25 -8.17
CA LEU A 109 4.81 6.87 -7.70
C LEU A 109 6.03 6.04 -8.10
N LEU A 110 6.78 5.55 -7.11
CA LEU A 110 7.94 4.69 -7.32
C LEU A 110 7.57 3.22 -7.48
N GLY A 111 6.47 2.80 -6.86
CA GLY A 111 5.96 1.45 -7.03
C GLY A 111 5.00 1.02 -5.93
N PHE A 112 4.55 -0.23 -6.10
CA PHE A 112 3.63 -0.88 -5.19
C PHE A 112 4.36 -1.93 -4.34
N ASP A 113 4.09 -1.93 -3.04
CA ASP A 113 4.41 -3.03 -2.16
C ASP A 113 3.22 -3.99 -2.09
N LEU A 114 3.37 -5.16 -2.70
CA LEU A 114 2.36 -6.21 -2.72
C LEU A 114 2.24 -6.93 -1.35
N GLY A 115 3.05 -6.54 -0.36
CA GLY A 115 3.06 -7.13 0.96
C GLY A 115 3.59 -8.57 0.97
N VAL A 116 3.58 -9.16 2.15
CA VAL A 116 3.99 -10.56 2.40
C VAL A 116 2.89 -11.35 3.12
N LEU A 117 1.61 -11.00 2.92
CA LEU A 117 0.45 -11.64 3.58
C LEU A 117 0.58 -13.18 3.77
N PRO A 118 1.00 -13.97 2.77
CA PRO A 118 1.12 -15.42 2.95
C PRO A 118 2.30 -15.89 3.83
N LEU A 119 3.28 -15.04 4.14
CA LEU A 119 4.44 -15.39 4.98
C LEU A 119 4.23 -15.02 6.44
N ILE A 120 3.65 -13.84 6.72
CA ILE A 120 3.42 -13.38 8.11
C ILE A 120 2.40 -14.29 8.82
N ALA A 121 1.47 -14.82 8.04
CA ALA A 121 0.63 -15.96 8.33
C ALA A 121 1.24 -17.06 9.21
N GLY A 122 2.34 -17.66 8.73
CA GLY A 122 3.02 -18.74 9.44
C GLY A 122 3.81 -18.28 10.67
N PHE A 123 4.06 -16.96 10.80
CA PHE A 123 4.78 -16.38 11.94
C PHE A 123 3.86 -15.94 13.08
N ILE A 124 2.65 -15.44 12.78
CA ILE A 124 1.73 -14.86 13.79
C ILE A 124 0.72 -15.88 14.28
N SER A 125 0.27 -16.80 13.42
CA SER A 125 -0.75 -17.80 13.73
C SER A 125 -0.23 -19.23 13.54
N PRO A 126 0.70 -19.72 14.40
CA PRO A 126 1.25 -21.07 14.30
C PRO A 126 0.21 -22.19 14.48
N GLU A 127 -1.00 -21.84 14.92
CA GLU A 127 -2.13 -22.76 15.10
C GLU A 127 -2.96 -22.95 13.81
N GLU A 128 -2.86 -22.02 12.84
CA GLU A 128 -3.47 -22.12 11.51
C GLU A 128 -2.58 -22.94 10.57
N LYS A 129 -2.54 -24.24 10.82
CA LYS A 129 -1.66 -25.24 10.20
C LYS A 129 -1.95 -25.59 8.73
N ASN A 130 -2.64 -24.77 7.94
CA ASN A 130 -3.12 -25.20 6.61
C ASN A 130 -2.40 -24.58 5.40
N LEU A 131 -1.52 -23.59 5.58
CA LEU A 131 -0.79 -22.95 4.48
C LEU A 131 0.71 -23.29 4.60
N SER A 132 1.22 -24.13 3.71
CA SER A 132 2.67 -24.32 3.58
C SER A 132 3.32 -23.04 3.06
N TYR A 133 4.60 -22.80 3.40
CA TYR A 133 5.42 -21.78 2.74
C TYR A 133 5.33 -21.89 1.20
N ALA A 134 5.28 -23.11 0.67
CA ALA A 134 5.15 -23.35 -0.77
C ALA A 134 3.81 -22.88 -1.34
N ASP A 135 2.72 -23.05 -0.59
CA ASP A 135 1.39 -22.56 -0.97
C ASP A 135 1.35 -21.03 -0.91
N GLY A 136 1.97 -20.46 0.12
CA GLY A 136 2.12 -19.02 0.28
C GLY A 136 2.94 -18.37 -0.84
N GLU A 137 4.07 -18.98 -1.22
CA GLU A 137 4.89 -18.54 -2.34
C GLU A 137 4.11 -18.62 -3.67
N LYS A 138 3.34 -19.69 -3.88
CA LYS A 138 2.51 -19.85 -5.08
C LYS A 138 1.46 -18.74 -5.20
N LEU A 139 0.77 -18.42 -4.11
CA LEU A 139 -0.20 -17.32 -4.07
C LEU A 139 0.47 -15.97 -4.27
N TYR A 140 1.62 -15.72 -3.65
CA TYR A 140 2.37 -14.49 -3.84
C TYR A 140 2.81 -14.29 -5.30
N ARG A 141 3.27 -15.36 -5.95
CA ARG A 141 3.61 -15.33 -7.39
C ARG A 141 2.40 -15.08 -8.27
N ALA A 142 1.24 -15.65 -7.94
CA ALA A 142 -0.02 -15.36 -8.64
C ALA A 142 -0.38 -13.88 -8.48
N PHE A 143 -0.27 -13.33 -7.26
CA PHE A 143 -0.57 -11.92 -7.00
C PHE A 143 0.35 -10.95 -7.75
N ILE A 144 1.65 -11.27 -7.84
CA ILE A 144 2.59 -10.53 -8.71
C ILE A 144 2.13 -10.58 -10.17
N GLY A 145 1.73 -11.76 -10.66
CA GLY A 145 1.25 -11.96 -12.02
C GLY A 145 0.02 -11.11 -12.32
N ASP A 146 -1.01 -11.23 -11.49
CA ASP A 146 -2.29 -10.56 -11.64
C ASP A 146 -2.14 -9.04 -11.53
N THR A 147 -1.35 -8.54 -10.57
CA THR A 147 -1.07 -7.10 -10.42
C THR A 147 -0.34 -6.54 -11.63
N ARG A 148 0.66 -7.27 -12.15
CA ARG A 148 1.40 -6.85 -13.34
C ARG A 148 0.50 -6.83 -14.58
N GLU A 149 -0.33 -7.84 -14.74
CA GLU A 149 -1.30 -7.93 -15.85
C GLU A 149 -2.32 -6.80 -15.77
N TYR A 150 -2.88 -6.55 -14.58
CA TYR A 150 -3.82 -5.46 -14.35
C TYR A 150 -3.20 -4.09 -14.69
N ILE A 151 -2.02 -3.79 -14.17
CA ILE A 151 -1.32 -2.53 -14.49
C ILE A 151 -1.05 -2.45 -15.99
N ALA A 152 -0.55 -3.51 -16.63
CA ALA A 152 -0.24 -3.50 -18.06
C ALA A 152 -1.47 -3.23 -18.95
N HIS A 153 -2.64 -3.73 -18.55
CA HIS A 153 -3.89 -3.50 -19.29
C HIS A 153 -4.53 -2.14 -19.01
N ASN A 154 -4.32 -1.56 -17.83
CA ASN A 154 -4.95 -0.30 -17.39
C ASN A 154 -3.99 0.91 -17.36
N ALA A 155 -2.72 0.74 -17.73
CA ALA A 155 -1.73 1.82 -17.83
C ALA A 155 -1.79 2.63 -19.14
N LEU A 156 -2.81 2.43 -19.99
CA LEU A 156 -2.95 3.09 -21.29
C LEU A 156 -4.19 4.01 -21.39
N GLY A 157 -4.68 4.51 -20.26
CA GLY A 157 -5.78 5.50 -20.20
C GLY A 157 -5.29 6.94 -20.35
#